data_AF-A0A3Q3IDI7-F1
#
_entry.id   AF-A0A3Q3IDI7-F1
#
_cell.length_a   1.000
_cell.length_b   1.000
_cell.length_c   1.000
_cell.angle_alpha   90.00
_cell.angle_beta   90.00
_cell.angle_gamma   90.00
#
_symmetry.space_group_name_H-M   'P 1'
#
loop_
_entity.id
_entity.type
_entity.pdbx_description
1 polymer ?
#
loop_
_entity_poly.entity_id
_entity_poly.type
_entity_poly.pdbx_seq_one_letter_code
_entity_poly.pdbx_strand_id
1 'polypeptide(L)' 'MMARVGAMVAPMVLLMGDYVPWLPGLIFGGAPILSGVAGLFLPETLGSPLPDTMQDVEER' A
#
# COMPACT_ATOMS: atom_id res chain seq x y z
N MET A 1 -2.68 -8.23 6.60
CA MET A 1 -4.11 -7.91 6.89
C MET A 1 -4.61 -6.72 6.07
N MET A 2 -3.85 -5.62 5.97
CA MET A 2 -4.23 -4.41 5.20
C MET A 2 -4.62 -4.67 3.73
N ALA A 3 -3.91 -5.55 3.02
CA ALA A 3 -4.26 -5.92 1.64
C ALA A 3 -5.68 -6.52 1.51
N ARG A 4 -6.14 -7.26 2.53
CA ARG A 4 -7.49 -7.85 2.54
C ARG A 4 -8.57 -6.79 2.71
N VAL A 5 -8.30 -5.75 3.49
CA VAL A 5 -9.21 -4.60 3.66
C VAL A 5 -9.38 -3.88 2.33
N GLY A 6 -8.29 -3.63 1.60
CA GLY A 6 -8.35 -3.04 0.26
C GLY A 6 -9.21 -3.87 -0.71
N ALA A 7 -9.05 -5.19 -0.70
CA ALA A 7 -9.86 -6.10 -1.52
C ALA A 7 -11.36 -6.09 -1.16
N MET A 8 -11.71 -5.91 0.12
CA MET A 8 -13.11 -5.77 0.56
C MET A 8 -13.72 -4.42 0.17
N VAL A 9 -12.91 -3.34 0.19
CA VAL A 9 -13.36 -1.97 -0.13
C VAL A 9 -13.48 -1.75 -1.64
N ALA A 10 -12.66 -2.42 -2.45
CA ALA A 10 -12.66 -2.27 -3.91
C ALA A 10 -14.05 -2.41 -4.58
N PRO A 11 -14.86 -3.45 -4.33
CA PRO A 11 -16.19 -3.57 -4.94
C PRO A 11 -17.17 -2.48 -4.46
N MET A 12 -17.05 -2.03 -3.20
CA MET A 12 -17.87 -0.93 -2.69
C MET A 12 -17.57 0.39 -3.40
N VAL A 13 -16.29 0.66 -3.68
CA VAL A 13 -15.87 1.84 -4.45
C VAL A 13 -16.42 1.79 -5.88
N LEU A 14 -16.43 0.61 -6.50
CA LEU A 14 -16.98 0.42 -7.85
C LEU A 14 -18.50 0.67 -7.89
N LEU A 15 -19.26 0.15 -6.91
CA LEU A 15 -20.70 0.40 -6.79
C LEU A 15 -21.02 1.88 -6.56
N MET A 16 -20.16 2.60 -5.85
CA MET A 16 -20.31 4.05 -5.68
C MET A 16 -20.14 4.82 -7.01
N GLY A 17 -19.45 4.22 -7.98
CA GLY A 17 -19.28 4.73 -9.34
C GLY A 17 -20.59 4.88 -10.11
N ASP A 18 -21.61 4.08 -9.77
CA ASP A 18 -22.93 4.18 -10.41
C ASP A 18 -23.66 5.49 -10.04
N TYR A 19 -23.32 6.09 -8.89
CA TYR A 19 -23.83 7.39 -8.45
C TYR A 19 -22.91 8.53 -8.84
N VAL A 20 -21.59 8.32 -8.73
CA VAL A 20 -20.57 9.34 -9.02
C VAL A 20 -19.46 8.73 -9.90
N PRO A 21 -19.55 8.86 -11.23
CA PRO A 21 -18.69 8.13 -12.17
C PRO A 21 -17.19 8.43 -12.06
N TRP A 22 -16.81 9.61 -11.57
CA TRP A 22 -15.40 10.01 -11.45
C TRP A 22 -14.74 9.55 -10.15
N LEU A 23 -15.52 9.14 -9.16
CA LEU A 23 -15.05 8.81 -7.81
C LEU A 23 -14.16 7.55 -7.78
N PRO A 24 -14.51 6.44 -8.47
CA PRO A 24 -13.65 5.25 -8.49
C PRO A 24 -12.28 5.55 -9.11
N GLY A 25 -12.26 6.32 -10.21
CA GLY A 25 -11.02 6.71 -10.88
C GLY A 25 -10.10 7.54 -9.97
N LEU A 26 -10.67 8.47 -9.20
CA LEU A 26 -9.90 9.26 -8.23
C LEU A 26 -9.36 8.41 -7.08
N ILE A 27 -10.13 7.46 -6.57
CA ILE A 27 -9.69 6.61 -5.44
C ILE A 27 -8.62 5.60 -5.90
N PHE A 28 -8.87 4.88 -6.99
CA PHE A 28 -7.91 3.91 -7.53
C PHE A 28 -6.68 4.56 -8.15
N GLY A 29 -6.75 5.81 -8.61
CA GLY A 29 -5.59 6.57 -9.08
C GLY A 29 -4.83 7.26 -7.95
N GLY A 30 -5.54 7.91 -7.01
CA GLY A 30 -4.95 8.69 -5.94
C GLY A 30 -4.34 7.86 -4.82
N ALA A 31 -4.99 6.76 -4.42
CA ALA A 31 -4.49 5.93 -3.31
C ALA A 31 -3.11 5.32 -3.59
N PRO A 32 -2.81 4.78 -4.79
CA PRO A 32 -1.46 4.30 -5.12
C PRO A 32 -0.41 5.40 -5.16
N ILE A 33 -0.76 6.61 -5.62
CA ILE A 33 0.17 7.76 -5.62
C ILE A 33 0.56 8.11 -4.18
N LEU A 34 -0.42 8.24 -3.29
CA LEU A 34 -0.17 8.49 -1.87
C LEU A 34 0.64 7.36 -1.23
N SER A 35 0.34 6.10 -1.58
CA SER A 35 1.11 4.95 -1.13
C SER A 35 2.55 4.97 -1.63
N GLY A 36 2.79 5.39 -2.87
CA GLY A 36 4.14 5.53 -3.44
C GLY A 36 4.94 6.63 -2.74
N VAL A 37 4.30 7.76 -2.45
CA VAL A 37 4.93 8.84 -1.66
C VAL A 37 5.24 8.36 -0.25
N ALA A 38 4.33 7.63 0.41
CA ALA A 38 4.59 6.99 1.70
C ALA A 38 5.75 5.98 1.59
N GLY A 39 5.86 5.29 0.46
CA GLY A 39 6.97 4.39 0.10
C GLY A 39 8.34 5.05 0.13
N LEU A 40 8.44 6.34 -0.20
CA LEU A 40 9.72 7.08 -0.15
C LEU A 40 10.26 7.25 1.29
N PHE A 41 9.40 7.12 2.31
CA PHE A 41 9.82 7.12 3.70
C PHE A 41 10.34 5.76 4.17
N LEU A 42 10.16 4.70 3.38
CA LEU A 42 10.74 3.41 3.72
C LEU A 42 12.26 3.45 3.47
N PRO A 43 13.05 2.84 4.36
CA PRO A 43 14.49 2.72 4.14
C PRO A 43 14.76 1.89 2.88
N GLU A 44 15.84 2.22 2.18
CA GLU A 44 16.28 1.44 1.03
C GLU A 44 16.61 0.01 1.46
N THR A 45 15.93 -0.97 0.88
CA THR A 45 16.12 -2.40 1.22
C THR A 45 17.06 -3.11 0.25
N LEU A 46 17.40 -2.49 -0.88
CA LEU A 46 18.23 -3.09 -1.92
C LEU A 46 19.69 -3.26 -1.44
N GLY A 47 20.19 -4.49 -1.44
CA GLY A 47 21.55 -4.81 -0.99
C GLY A 47 21.70 -4.99 0.53
N SER A 48 20.63 -4.82 1.31
CA SER A 48 20.65 -5.18 2.73
C SER A 48 20.68 -6.70 2.87
N PRO A 49 21.71 -7.30 3.51
CA PRO A 49 21.69 -8.72 3.81
C PRO A 49 20.48 -9.02 4.69
N LEU A 50 19.72 -10.05 4.32
CA LEU A 50 18.68 -10.57 5.20
C LEU A 50 19.38 -10.99 6.51
N PRO A 51 18.91 -10.51 7.66
CA PRO A 51 19.47 -10.95 8.94
C PRO A 51 19.23 -12.46 9.06
N ASP A 52 20.30 -13.24 9.02
CA ASP A 52 20.27 -14.70 9.08
C ASP A 52 20.19 -15.21 10.53
N THR A 53 20.44 -14.33 11.51
CA THR A 53 20.41 -14.64 12.95
C THR A 53 19.58 -13.63 13.74
N MET A 54 19.01 -14.06 14.88
CA MET A 54 18.22 -13.16 15.75
C MET A 54 19.07 -12.01 16.31
N GLN A 55 20.39 -12.21 16.47
CA GLN A 55 21.32 -11.17 16.91
C GLN A 55 21.46 -10.03 15.89
N ASP A 56 21.43 -10.33 14.59
CA ASP A 56 21.52 -9.30 13.52
C ASP A 56 20.29 -8.39 13.46
N VAL A 57 19.15 -8.82 14.02
CA VAL A 57 17.93 -8.01 14.11
C VAL A 57 17.97 -7.08 15.32
N GLU A 58 18.64 -7.49 16.40
CA GLU A 58 18.69 -6.75 17.66
C GLU A 58 19.76 -5.64 17.67
N GLU A 59 20.76 -5.73 16.78
CA GLU A 59 21.77 -4.68 16.55
C GLU A 59 21.37 -3.61 15.49
N ARG A 60 20.21 -3.73 14.83
CA ARG A 60 19.69 -2.77 13.82
C ARG A 60 18.65 -1.81 14.38
#